data_AF-A0A2D3RHU1-F1
#
_entry.id   AF-A0A2D3RHU1-F1
#
_cell.length_a   1.000
_cell.length_b   1.000
_cell.length_c   1.000
_cell.angle_alpha   90.00
_cell.angle_beta   90.00
_cell.angle_gamma   90.00
#
_symmetry.space_group_name_H-M   'P 1'
#
loop_
_entity.id
_entity.type
_entity.pdbx_description
1 polymer ?
#
loop_
_entity_poly.entity_id
_entity_poly.type
_entity_poly.pdbx_seq_one_letter_code
_entity_poly.pdbx_strand_id
1 'polypeptide(L)'
;MIDLLLMGSTIVGAGQSFECTPTRVWDGDGPIWCAEGPRVRLSGIAAREMDGTCSTGHPCPKASAKEARDALVKLVGKPSGRSREGHVLVSGPTLKCRSDGGAGGKRTAAWCVSPKSGDLSCAMVKGGWALKWSKYWKLHRCSG
;
A
#
# COMPACT_ATOMS: atom_id res chain seq x y z
N MET A 1 -11.84 -32.96 0.64
CA MET A 1 -10.53 -32.59 0.06
C MET A 1 -10.28 -31.15 0.45
N ILE A 2 -9.29 -30.89 1.30
CA ILE A 2 -8.88 -29.53 1.66
C ILE A 2 -7.74 -29.19 0.70
N ASP A 3 -8.03 -28.38 -0.31
CA ASP A 3 -6.99 -27.80 -1.17
C ASP A 3 -6.22 -26.76 -0.35
N LEU A 4 -5.04 -27.16 0.10
CA LEU A 4 -4.06 -26.25 0.66
C LEU A 4 -3.41 -25.48 -0.49
N LEU A 5 -4.08 -24.42 -0.97
CA LEU A 5 -3.50 -23.52 -1.96
C LEU A 5 -2.32 -22.77 -1.33
N LEU A 6 -1.10 -23.08 -1.76
CA LEU A 6 0.09 -22.31 -1.45
C LEU A 6 -0.03 -20.92 -2.11
N MET A 7 -0.55 -19.94 -1.38
CA MET A 7 -0.67 -18.54 -1.81
C MET A 7 0.71 -17.88 -1.82
N GLY A 8 1.50 -18.10 -2.88
CA GLY A 8 2.64 -17.25 -3.20
C GLY A 8 2.17 -15.85 -3.57
N SER A 9 2.93 -14.80 -3.24
CA SER A 9 2.58 -13.44 -3.69
C SER A 9 2.64 -13.34 -5.21
N THR A 10 1.46 -13.38 -5.83
CA THR A 10 1.26 -13.19 -7.26
C THR A 10 1.10 -11.69 -7.55
N ILE A 11 1.75 -11.23 -8.61
CA ILE A 11 1.48 -9.91 -9.16
C ILE A 11 0.12 -10.00 -9.86
N VAL A 12 -0.83 -9.15 -9.46
CA VAL A 12 -2.15 -9.09 -10.09
C VAL A 12 -2.03 -8.32 -11.40
N GLY A 13 -2.60 -8.83 -12.49
CA GLY A 13 -2.48 -8.21 -13.82
C GLY A 13 -3.09 -6.80 -13.87
N ALA A 14 -2.51 -5.91 -14.65
CA ALA A 14 -2.98 -4.53 -14.77
C ALA A 14 -4.46 -4.49 -15.22
N GLY A 15 -5.24 -3.56 -14.65
CA GLY A 15 -6.67 -3.40 -14.92
C GLY A 15 -7.58 -4.33 -14.12
N GLN A 16 -7.07 -5.41 -13.53
CA GLN A 16 -7.86 -6.34 -12.73
C GLN A 16 -8.22 -5.75 -11.37
N SER A 17 -9.44 -6.05 -10.91
CA SER A 17 -9.88 -5.74 -9.55
C SER A 17 -9.68 -6.95 -8.64
N PHE A 18 -9.33 -6.71 -7.38
CA PHE A 18 -9.11 -7.76 -6.39
C PHE A 18 -9.39 -7.24 -4.97
N GLU A 19 -9.56 -8.19 -4.06
CA GLU A 19 -9.73 -7.91 -2.64
C GLU A 19 -8.38 -7.99 -1.91
N CYS A 20 -8.21 -7.14 -0.91
CA CYS A 20 -7.04 -7.17 -0.05
C CYS A 20 -7.43 -6.95 1.41
N THR A 21 -7.41 -8.01 2.20
CA THR A 21 -7.58 -7.93 3.65
C THR A 21 -6.21 -7.66 4.28
N PRO A 22 -5.95 -6.45 4.82
CA PRO A 22 -4.61 -6.05 5.23
C PRO A 22 -4.17 -6.80 6.48
N THR A 23 -2.96 -7.37 6.44
CA THR A 23 -2.35 -8.10 7.56
C THR A 23 -1.04 -7.49 8.02
N ARG A 24 -0.29 -6.85 7.10
CA ARG A 24 1.01 -6.21 7.40
C ARG A 24 1.21 -4.94 6.60
N VAL A 25 1.93 -3.98 7.16
CA VAL A 25 2.40 -2.76 6.47
C VAL A 25 3.88 -2.56 6.74
N TRP A 26 4.66 -2.30 5.69
CA TRP A 26 6.10 -2.05 5.80
C TRP A 26 6.42 -0.55 5.93
N ASP A 27 6.14 0.25 4.91
CA ASP A 27 6.42 1.69 4.85
C ASP A 27 5.17 2.53 4.49
N GLY A 28 5.35 3.79 4.09
CA GLY A 28 4.28 4.75 3.79
C GLY A 28 3.61 4.62 2.42
N ASP A 29 4.16 3.85 1.48
CA ASP A 29 3.47 3.51 0.24
C ASP A 29 3.40 1.99 -0.01
N GLY A 30 3.93 1.19 0.91
CA GLY A 30 3.67 -0.24 1.05
C GLY A 30 4.92 -1.04 1.41
N PRO A 31 5.01 -2.32 1.00
CA PRO A 31 3.85 -3.11 0.66
C PRO A 31 2.86 -3.23 1.84
N ILE A 32 1.57 -3.17 1.52
CA ILE A 32 0.50 -3.76 2.33
C ILE A 32 0.44 -5.24 1.95
N TRP A 33 0.57 -6.14 2.92
CA TRP A 33 0.37 -7.57 2.66
C TRP A 33 -1.09 -7.93 2.87
N CYS A 34 -1.67 -8.56 1.85
CA CYS A 34 -3.05 -9.03 1.87
C CYS A 34 -3.09 -10.49 2.32
N ALA A 35 -4.10 -10.88 3.09
CA ALA A 35 -4.34 -12.27 3.47
C ALA A 35 -4.53 -13.18 2.24
N GLU A 36 -5.03 -12.60 1.16
CA GLU A 36 -5.29 -13.23 -0.14
C GLU A 36 -4.01 -13.48 -0.95
N GLY A 37 -2.85 -12.97 -0.52
CA GLY A 37 -1.55 -13.22 -1.14
C GLY A 37 -0.86 -12.00 -1.77
N PRO A 38 -1.55 -11.05 -2.43
CA PRO A 38 -0.91 -9.88 -3.03
C PRO A 38 -0.14 -9.02 -2.02
N ARG A 39 0.95 -8.40 -2.49
CA ARG A 39 1.70 -7.36 -1.77
C ARG A 39 1.53 -6.05 -2.50
N VAL A 40 0.69 -5.17 -1.96
CA VAL A 40 0.28 -3.93 -2.62
C VAL A 40 1.25 -2.81 -2.31
N ARG A 41 1.87 -2.23 -3.35
CA ARG A 41 2.41 -0.87 -3.29
C ARG A 41 1.33 0.08 -3.81
N LEU A 42 1.01 1.12 -3.05
CA LEU A 42 0.02 2.10 -3.46
C LEU A 42 0.48 2.81 -4.74
N SER A 43 -0.39 2.80 -5.74
CA SER A 43 -0.10 3.43 -7.03
C SER A 43 -0.03 4.95 -6.92
N GLY A 44 0.82 5.53 -7.77
CA GLY A 44 0.85 6.97 -8.01
C GLY A 44 1.47 7.83 -6.91
N ILE A 45 1.92 7.25 -5.80
CA ILE A 45 2.51 8.00 -4.69
C ILE A 45 3.94 7.56 -4.40
N ALA A 46 4.69 8.41 -3.71
CA ALA A 46 5.97 8.08 -3.12
C ALA A 46 6.02 8.55 -1.66
N ALA A 47 6.38 7.64 -0.76
CA ALA A 47 6.79 7.93 0.60
C ALA A 47 8.33 7.82 0.72
N ARG A 48 8.89 8.27 1.86
CA ARG A 48 10.29 7.98 2.18
C ARG A 48 10.48 6.48 2.43
N GLU A 49 11.63 5.97 2.03
CA GLU A 49 12.09 4.63 2.39
C GLU A 49 12.35 4.56 3.90
N MET A 50 12.33 3.36 4.49
CA MET A 50 12.40 3.22 5.96
C MET A 50 13.70 3.71 6.62
N ASP A 51 14.77 3.92 5.85
CA ASP A 51 16.01 4.55 6.28
C ASP A 51 15.94 6.10 6.25
N GLY A 52 14.80 6.67 5.85
CA GLY A 52 14.55 8.10 5.77
C GLY A 52 14.94 8.74 4.44
N THR A 53 15.54 7.98 3.53
CA THR A 53 15.96 8.48 2.22
C THR A 53 14.80 8.53 1.22
N CYS A 54 15.05 9.21 0.10
CA CYS A 54 14.19 9.19 -1.07
C CYS A 54 15.03 8.65 -2.23
N SER A 55 14.52 7.64 -2.93
CA SER A 55 15.24 7.11 -4.09
C SER A 55 15.35 8.15 -5.20
N THR A 56 16.42 8.07 -5.99
CA THR A 56 16.68 9.01 -7.10
C THR A 56 15.48 9.10 -8.05
N GLY A 57 15.00 10.33 -8.29
CA GLY A 57 13.86 10.60 -9.16
C GLY A 57 12.48 10.35 -8.53
N HIS A 58 12.41 9.96 -7.25
CA HIS A 58 11.16 9.85 -6.51
C HIS A 58 10.80 11.21 -5.87
N PRO A 59 9.50 11.57 -5.81
CA PRO A 59 9.06 12.65 -4.94
C PRO A 59 9.49 12.40 -3.50
N CYS A 60 9.88 13.47 -2.80
CA CYS A 60 10.43 13.36 -1.46
C CYS A 60 9.56 14.15 -0.46
N PRO A 61 8.60 13.50 0.23
CA PRO A 61 7.74 14.17 1.21
C PRO A 61 8.54 14.70 2.41
N LYS A 62 7.99 15.70 3.11
CA LYS A 62 8.56 16.18 4.38
C LYS A 62 8.37 15.18 5.52
N ALA A 63 7.24 14.46 5.53
CA ALA A 63 6.96 13.44 6.53
C ALA A 63 8.08 12.40 6.58
N SER A 64 8.45 11.97 7.78
CA SER A 64 9.40 10.88 7.98
C SER A 64 8.81 9.54 7.52
N ALA A 65 9.68 8.57 7.28
CA ALA A 65 9.25 7.23 6.87
C ALA A 65 8.33 6.55 7.91
N LYS A 66 8.62 6.76 9.21
CA LYS A 66 7.81 6.22 10.30
C LYS A 66 6.43 6.88 10.36
N GLU A 67 6.36 8.20 10.22
CA GLU A 67 5.07 8.92 10.19
C GLU A 67 4.21 8.45 9.01
N ALA A 68 4.80 8.29 7.83
CA ALA A 68 4.08 7.85 6.65
C ALA A 68 3.57 6.41 6.79
N ARG A 69 4.41 5.49 7.29
CA ARG A 69 3.99 4.11 7.60
C ARG A 69 2.85 4.09 8.61
N ASP A 70 2.99 4.82 9.70
CA ASP A 70 2.02 4.78 10.80
C ASP A 70 0.69 5.43 10.39
N ALA A 71 0.72 6.40 9.48
CA ALA A 71 -0.48 6.90 8.81
C ALA A 71 -1.14 5.83 7.94
N LEU A 72 -0.38 5.14 7.08
CA LEU A 72 -0.93 4.06 6.24
C LEU A 72 -1.56 2.96 7.10
N VAL A 73 -0.90 2.54 8.18
CA VAL A 73 -1.42 1.61 9.19
C VAL A 73 -2.78 2.05 9.72
N LYS A 74 -2.92 3.34 10.09
CA LYS A 74 -4.18 3.88 10.62
C LYS A 74 -5.30 3.91 9.57
N LEU A 75 -4.96 4.18 8.31
CA LEU A 75 -5.92 4.22 7.20
C LEU A 75 -6.45 2.81 6.86
N VAL A 76 -5.58 1.79 6.88
CA VAL A 76 -5.98 0.42 6.54
C VAL A 76 -6.61 -0.34 7.72
N GLY A 77 -6.27 -0.02 8.97
CA GLY A 77 -6.75 -0.81 10.10
C GLY A 77 -6.33 -0.34 11.49
N LYS A 78 -6.23 -1.30 12.42
CA LYS A 78 -5.71 -1.14 13.79
C LYS A 78 -4.40 -1.93 13.91
N PRO A 79 -3.33 -1.34 14.45
CA PRO A 79 -2.08 -2.06 14.69
C PRO A 79 -2.20 -3.04 15.86
N SER A 80 -1.49 -4.16 15.80
CA SER A 80 -1.46 -5.17 16.89
C SER A 80 -0.06 -5.60 17.31
N GLY A 81 1.00 -5.13 16.63
CA GLY A 81 2.38 -5.48 16.97
C GLY A 81 3.31 -5.40 15.77
N ARG A 82 4.41 -6.17 15.84
CA ARG A 82 5.42 -6.26 14.78
C ARG A 82 5.59 -7.71 14.32
N SER A 83 5.77 -7.92 13.01
CA SER A 83 6.24 -9.22 12.50
C SER A 83 7.74 -9.37 12.79
N ARG A 84 8.26 -10.59 12.63
CA ARG A 84 9.70 -10.89 12.76
C ARG A 84 10.55 -10.08 11.78
N GLU A 85 10.00 -9.79 10.60
CA GLU A 85 10.62 -8.98 9.55
C GLU A 85 10.48 -7.46 9.81
N GLY A 86 9.79 -7.05 10.88
CA GLY A 86 9.65 -5.65 11.29
C GLY A 86 8.43 -4.92 10.74
N HIS A 87 7.56 -5.58 9.97
CA HIS A 87 6.30 -4.99 9.51
C HIS A 87 5.40 -4.66 10.69
N VAL A 88 4.59 -3.61 10.59
CA VAL A 88 3.46 -3.42 11.52
C VAL A 88 2.40 -4.46 11.17
N LEU A 89 2.00 -5.27 12.15
CA LEU A 89 0.84 -6.15 12.04
C LEU A 89 -0.43 -5.31 12.14
N VAL A 90 -1.38 -5.53 11.24
CA VAL A 90 -2.63 -4.77 11.19
C VAL A 90 -3.83 -5.70 11.04
N SER A 91 -4.95 -5.28 11.59
CA SER A 91 -6.28 -5.87 11.33
C SER A 91 -7.21 -4.76 10.88
N GLY A 92 -7.85 -4.93 9.72
CA GLY A 92 -8.71 -3.91 9.11
C GLY A 92 -9.72 -4.52 8.14
N PRO A 93 -10.69 -3.72 7.64
CA PRO A 93 -11.65 -4.18 6.66
C PRO A 93 -10.95 -4.53 5.34
N THR A 94 -11.56 -5.45 4.57
CA THR A 94 -11.10 -5.80 3.23
C THR A 94 -11.17 -4.60 2.30
N LEU A 95 -10.03 -4.26 1.70
CA LEU A 95 -9.88 -3.21 0.72
C LEU A 95 -10.38 -3.68 -0.65
N LYS A 96 -10.92 -2.76 -1.44
CA LYS A 96 -11.19 -2.98 -2.87
C LYS A 96 -10.08 -2.33 -3.68
N CYS A 97 -9.34 -3.13 -4.43
CA CYS A 97 -8.16 -2.68 -5.14
C CYS A 97 -8.29 -2.89 -6.66
N ARG A 98 -7.72 -1.96 -7.43
CA ARG A 98 -7.53 -2.07 -8.88
C ARG A 98 -6.04 -2.01 -9.22
N SER A 99 -5.53 -3.06 -9.86
CA SER A 99 -4.12 -3.20 -10.21
C SER A 99 -3.71 -2.28 -11.37
N ASP A 100 -2.51 -1.68 -11.28
CA ASP A 100 -1.76 -1.06 -12.39
C ASP A 100 -0.57 -1.96 -12.82
N GLY A 101 -0.55 -3.23 -12.39
CA GLY A 101 0.48 -4.22 -12.73
C GLY A 101 1.60 -4.34 -11.69
N GLY A 102 2.80 -4.68 -12.13
CA GLY A 102 3.95 -4.91 -11.24
C GLY A 102 4.59 -3.61 -10.71
N ALA A 103 5.03 -3.63 -9.45
CA ALA A 103 5.71 -2.52 -8.76
C ALA A 103 7.16 -2.84 -8.35
N GLY A 104 7.84 -3.68 -9.13
CA GLY A 104 9.17 -4.22 -8.81
C GLY A 104 9.14 -5.29 -7.71
N GLY A 105 10.03 -6.28 -7.80
CA GLY A 105 9.97 -7.47 -6.95
C GLY A 105 8.65 -8.22 -7.10
N LYS A 106 8.11 -8.78 -6.01
CA LYS A 106 6.83 -9.52 -5.99
C LYS A 106 5.65 -8.66 -5.53
N ARG A 107 5.59 -7.41 -5.99
CA ARG A 107 4.58 -6.42 -5.56
C ARG A 107 3.67 -6.00 -6.71
N THR A 108 2.42 -5.76 -6.38
CA THR A 108 1.39 -5.21 -7.27
C THR A 108 1.26 -3.72 -7.00
N ALA A 109 1.39 -2.88 -8.02
CA ALA A 109 0.97 -1.48 -7.96
C ALA A 109 -0.56 -1.47 -7.95
N ALA A 110 -1.22 -0.90 -6.94
CA ALA A 110 -2.68 -0.82 -6.95
C ALA A 110 -3.23 0.47 -6.35
N TRP A 111 -4.37 0.89 -6.91
CA TRP A 111 -5.27 1.87 -6.32
C TRP A 111 -6.23 1.13 -5.41
N CYS A 112 -6.20 1.41 -4.11
CA CYS A 112 -7.01 0.70 -3.14
C CYS A 112 -7.93 1.65 -2.37
N VAL A 113 -9.19 1.26 -2.25
CA VAL A 113 -10.20 1.95 -1.45
C VAL A 113 -10.44 1.15 -0.18
N SER A 114 -10.26 1.82 0.96
CA SER A 114 -10.58 1.32 2.27
C SER A 114 -12.01 1.72 2.66
N PRO A 115 -12.87 0.78 3.10
CA PRO A 115 -14.16 1.14 3.69
C PRO A 115 -14.05 2.09 4.88
N LYS A 116 -12.88 2.13 5.54
CA LYS A 116 -12.61 2.99 6.69
C LYS A 116 -12.22 4.42 6.31
N SER A 117 -11.49 4.59 5.20
CA SER A 117 -10.76 5.83 4.93
C SER A 117 -10.79 6.29 3.48
N GLY A 118 -11.57 5.64 2.62
CA GLY A 118 -11.64 5.95 1.20
C GLY A 118 -10.37 5.55 0.44
N ASP A 119 -10.08 6.28 -0.63
CA ASP A 119 -8.90 6.07 -1.48
C ASP A 119 -7.61 6.30 -0.70
N LEU A 120 -6.80 5.25 -0.57
CA LEU A 120 -5.58 5.26 0.22
C LEU A 120 -4.50 6.17 -0.36
N SER A 121 -4.28 6.16 -1.67
CA SER A 121 -3.27 7.02 -2.31
C SER A 121 -3.63 8.49 -2.11
N CYS A 122 -4.91 8.83 -2.21
CA CYS A 122 -5.42 10.16 -1.96
C CYS A 122 -5.34 10.58 -0.49
N ALA A 123 -5.71 9.68 0.43
CA ALA A 123 -5.59 9.94 1.86
C ALA A 123 -4.13 10.17 2.27
N MET A 124 -3.19 9.38 1.74
CA MET A 124 -1.76 9.54 1.98
C MET A 124 -1.23 10.90 1.50
N VAL A 125 -1.66 11.35 0.32
CA VAL A 125 -1.29 12.67 -0.20
C VAL A 125 -1.95 13.80 0.59
N LYS A 126 -3.25 13.70 0.89
CA LYS A 126 -4.00 14.72 1.64
C LYS A 126 -3.42 14.94 3.04
N GLY A 127 -2.97 13.87 3.70
CA GLY A 127 -2.30 13.96 5.00
C GLY A 127 -0.84 14.43 4.96
N GLY A 128 -0.29 14.69 3.77
CA GLY A 128 1.11 15.11 3.61
C GLY A 128 2.15 14.02 3.89
N TRP A 129 1.71 12.76 3.99
CA TRP A 129 2.54 11.60 4.32
C TRP A 129 3.24 10.98 3.11
N ALA A 130 2.65 11.18 1.94
CA ALA A 130 3.24 10.85 0.65
C ALA A 130 3.02 12.00 -0.34
N LEU A 131 3.79 12.01 -1.43
CA LEU A 131 3.56 12.95 -2.54
C LEU A 131 3.07 12.22 -3.77
N LYS A 132 2.27 12.93 -4.59
CA LYS A 132 1.92 12.44 -5.92
C LYS A 132 3.20 12.29 -6.74
N TRP A 133 3.36 11.11 -7.32
CA TRP A 133 4.37 10.85 -8.33
C TRP A 133 3.74 11.00 -9.70
N SER A 134 3.92 12.16 -10.33
CA SER A 134 3.30 12.53 -11.61
C SER A 134 3.39 11.43 -12.68
N LYS A 135 4.55 10.77 -12.77
CA LYS A 135 4.81 9.63 -13.67
C LYS A 135 3.77 8.51 -13.57
N TYR A 136 3.30 8.19 -12.35
CA TYR A 136 2.38 7.09 -12.08
C TYR A 136 0.97 7.54 -11.67
N TRP A 137 0.81 8.79 -11.21
CA TRP A 137 -0.50 9.33 -10.85
C TRP A 137 -1.43 9.46 -12.06
N LYS A 138 -0.88 9.78 -13.24
CA LYS A 138 -1.60 9.87 -14.52
C LYS A 138 -2.89 10.69 -14.37
N LEU A 139 -4.04 10.08 -14.68
CA LEU A 139 -5.37 10.70 -14.64
C LEU A 139 -6.16 10.33 -13.37
N HIS A 140 -5.52 9.79 -12.33
CA HIS A 140 -6.20 9.38 -11.11
C HIS A 140 -6.85 10.57 -10.42
N ARG A 141 -8.12 10.42 -10.03
CA ARG A 141 -8.91 11.45 -9.34
C ARG A 141 -9.30 10.92 -7.98
N CYS A 142 -9.04 11.72 -6.95
CA CYS A 142 -9.47 11.40 -5.61
C CYS A 142 -10.98 11.49 -5.52
N SER A 143 -11.65 10.35 -5.35
CA SER A 143 -13.03 10.31 -4.88
C SER A 143 -13.04 10.64 -3.39
N GLY A 144 -13.83 11.66 -3.02
CA GLY A 144 -14.02 12.11 -1.64
C GLY A 144 -14.79 11.11 -0.79
#